data_AF-A0A7X7LM91-F1
#
_entry.id   AF-A0A7X7LM91-F1
#
_cell.length_a   1.000
_cell.length_b   1.000
_cell.length_c   1.000
_cell.angle_alpha   90.00
_cell.angle_beta   90.00
_cell.angle_gamma   90.00
#
_symmetry.space_group_name_H-M   'P 1'
#
loop_
_entity.id
_entity.type
_entity.pdbx_description
1 polymer ?
#
loop_
_entity_poly.entity_id
_entity_poly.type
_entity_poly.pdbx_seq_one_letter_code
_entity_poly.pdbx_strand_id
1 'polypeptide(L)' 'ADVAPEIVNDRSFLPARFAAEAFGAQVGWDEATQTVIIVR' A
#
# COMPACT_ATOMS: atom_id res chain seq x y z
N ALA A 1 -3.45 -1.24 9.53
CA ALA A 1 -3.88 -1.85 8.27
C ALA A 1 -4.96 -2.87 8.61
N ASP A 2 -6.18 -2.70 8.11
CA ASP A 2 -7.36 -3.50 8.50
C ASP A 2 -7.60 -4.70 7.58
N VAL A 3 -6.63 -5.03 6.72
CA VAL A 3 -6.69 -6.15 5.79
C VAL A 3 -5.46 -7.02 6.03
N ALA A 4 -5.70 -8.30 6.29
CA ALA A 4 -4.65 -9.29 6.46
C ALA A 4 -3.95 -9.57 5.11
N PRO A 5 -2.65 -9.90 5.11
CA PRO A 5 -1.97 -10.39 3.92
C PRO A 5 -2.65 -11.64 3.36
N GLU A 6 -2.66 -11.77 2.03
CA GLU A 6 -3.22 -12.91 1.32
C GLU A 6 -2.15 -13.62 0.49
N ILE A 7 -2.21 -14.95 0.37
CA ILE A 7 -1.32 -15.72 -0.50
C ILE A 7 -2.07 -16.14 -1.76
N VAL A 8 -1.58 -15.72 -2.93
CA VAL A 8 -2.15 -16.05 -4.24
C VAL A 8 -1.02 -16.50 -5.16
N ASN A 9 -1.17 -17.68 -5.78
CA ASN A 9 -0.17 -18.27 -6.70
C ASN A 9 1.26 -18.25 -6.11
N ASP A 10 1.41 -18.72 -4.87
CA ASP A 10 2.67 -18.73 -4.12
C ASP A 10 3.32 -17.35 -3.89
N ARG A 11 2.54 -16.27 -3.98
CA ARG A 11 2.98 -14.89 -3.69
C ARG A 11 2.15 -14.29 -2.56
N SER A 12 2.82 -13.64 -1.62
CA SER A 12 2.15 -12.87 -0.56
C SER A 12 1.82 -11.47 -1.05
N PHE A 13 0.56 -11.10 -1.00
CA PHE A 13 0.04 -9.77 -1.29
C PHE A 13 -0.19 -9.04 0.02
N LEU A 14 0.38 -7.84 0.13
CA LEU A 14 0.22 -6.97 1.29
C LEU A 14 -0.47 -5.67 0.87
N PRO A 15 -1.19 -5.00 1.79
CA PRO A 15 -1.67 -3.65 1.53
C PRO A 15 -0.52 -2.72 1.15
N ALA A 16 -0.61 -2.10 -0.03
CA ALA A 16 0.48 -1.28 -0.59
C ALA A 16 0.91 -0.14 0.35
N ARG A 17 -0.06 0.51 1.02
CA ARG A 17 0.21 1.56 2.02
C ARG A 17 1.09 1.05 3.15
N PHE A 18 0.76 -0.12 3.70
CA PHE A 18 1.50 -0.72 4.82
C PHE A 18 2.95 -0.99 4.42
N ALA A 19 3.16 -1.58 3.25
CA ALA A 19 4.51 -1.84 2.75
C ALA A 19 5.32 -0.54 2.58
N ALA A 20 4.73 0.50 1.97
CA ALA A 20 5.42 1.77 1.75
C ALA A 20 5.79 2.50 3.06
N GLU A 21 4.86 2.57 4.01
CA GLU A 21 5.09 3.18 5.32
C GLU A 21 6.18 2.44 6.12
N ALA A 22 6.24 1.11 6.04
CA ALA A 22 7.30 0.31 6.67
C ALA A 22 8.70 0.66 6.14
N PHE A 23 8.81 1.16 4.90
CA PHE A 23 10.07 1.66 4.32
C PHE A 23 10.30 3.16 4.56
N GLY A 24 9.44 3.81 5.36
CA GLY A 24 9.54 5.21 5.74
C GLY A 24 8.97 6.19 4.72
N ALA A 25 8.14 5.74 3.79
CA ALA A 25 7.43 6.63 2.86
C ALA A 25 6.13 7.16 3.48
N GLN A 26 5.72 8.36 3.08
CA GLN A 26 4.39 8.90 3.32
C GLN A 26 3.47 8.59 2.13
N VAL A 27 2.25 8.17 2.42
CA VAL A 27 1.26 7.76 1.42
C VAL A 27 0.06 8.68 1.44
N GLY A 28 -0.18 9.37 0.33
CA GLY A 28 -1.35 10.20 0.08
C GLY A 28 -2.33 9.54 -0.90
N TRP A 29 -3.56 10.04 -0.91
CA TRP A 29 -4.59 9.66 -1.87
C TRP A 29 -5.20 10.91 -2.50
N ASP A 30 -5.21 10.96 -3.83
CA ASP A 30 -6.00 11.93 -4.59
C ASP A 30 -7.28 11.25 -5.07
N GLU A 31 -8.40 11.66 -4.47
CA GLU A 31 -9.72 11.11 -4.77
C GLU A 31 -10.21 11.47 -6.17
N ALA A 32 -9.85 12.66 -6.68
CA ALA A 32 -10.35 13.15 -7.97
C ALA A 32 -9.79 12.33 -9.14
N THR A 33 -8.54 11.89 -9.02
CA THR A 33 -7.85 11.11 -10.06
C THR A 33 -7.72 9.63 -9.72
N GLN A 34 -8.20 9.22 -8.53
CA GLN A 34 -7.99 7.89 -7.97
C GLN A 34 -6.51 7.50 -7.94
N THR A 35 -5.64 8.46 -7.58
CA THR A 35 -4.18 8.29 -7.62
C THR A 35 -3.61 8.09 -6.23
N VAL A 36 -2.76 7.06 -6.09
CA VAL A 36 -1.92 6.88 -4.90
C VAL A 36 -0.62 7.68 -5.09
N ILE A 37 -0.30 8.54 -4.12
CA ILE A 37 0.92 9.35 -4.10
C ILE A 37 1.85 8.80 -3.03
N ILE A 38 3.09 8.49 -3.39
CA ILE A 38 4.10 7.95 -2.47
C ILE A 38 5.31 8.88 -2.48
N VAL A 39 5.66 9.46 -1.34
CA VAL A 39 6.80 10.36 -1.17
C VAL A 39 7.69 9.91 -0.01
N ARG A 40 8.96 10.32 0.00
CA ARG A 40 9.93 10.00 1.05
C ARG A 40 10.43 11.28 1.70
#